data_AF-A0A834A7S6-F1
#
_entry.id   AF-A0A834A7S6-F1
#
_cell.length_a   1.000
_cell.length_b   1.000
_cell.length_c   1.000
_cell.angle_alpha   90.00
_cell.angle_beta   90.00
_cell.angle_gamma   90.00
#
_symmetry.space_group_name_H-M   'P 1'
#
loop_
_entity.id
_entity.type
_entity.pdbx_description
1 polymer ?
#
loop_
_entity_poly.entity_id
_entity_poly.type
_entity_poly.pdbx_seq_one_letter_code
_entity_poly.pdbx_strand_id
1 'polypeptide(L)'
;MGTDYIIMNYSVKHPKYPPRKDLVRAVSIQTGYLIQSTGPKSCVITYLAQVDPKGSLPKWVVNKSSQFLAPKAMKKMYKACVKYPEWKQKHQPHFKPWLHPEQSPLPSLALSELSVQHADSLENIDESAVAESREERMGGAGGEGSDDDTSLT
;
A
#
# COMPACT_ATOMS: atom_id res chain seq x y z
N MET A 1 19.74 19.50 -2.22
CA MET A 1 18.59 18.68 -2.62
C MET A 1 18.11 17.92 -1.41
N GLY A 2 16.80 17.73 -1.24
CA GLY A 2 16.26 16.96 -0.11
C GLY A 2 16.67 15.48 -0.19
N THR A 3 16.79 14.83 0.96
CA THR A 3 17.13 13.40 1.09
C THR A 3 15.91 12.49 1.14
N ASP A 4 14.72 13.11 1.17
CA ASP A 4 13.45 12.45 1.39
C ASP A 4 12.65 12.39 0.08
N TYR A 5 11.86 11.34 -0.08
CA TYR A 5 11.07 11.07 -1.28
C TYR A 5 9.60 10.88 -0.93
N ILE A 6 8.72 11.41 -1.78
CA ILE A 6 7.28 11.23 -1.65
C ILE A 6 6.74 10.65 -2.97
N ILE A 7 5.94 9.60 -2.86
CA ILE A 7 5.17 9.03 -3.97
C ILE A 7 3.71 9.04 -3.52
N MET A 8 2.84 9.72 -4.26
CA MET A 8 1.41 9.81 -3.94
C MET A 8 0.57 9.40 -5.13
N ASN A 9 -0.58 8.81 -4.85
CA ASN A 9 -1.58 8.48 -5.84
C ASN A 9 -2.99 8.61 -5.27
N TYR A 10 -3.94 8.78 -6.18
CA TYR A 10 -5.38 8.70 -5.95
C TYR A 10 -6.03 8.15 -7.21
N SER A 11 -7.25 7.64 -7.09
CA SER A 11 -7.97 7.06 -8.23
C SER A 11 -8.46 8.13 -9.21
N VAL A 12 -8.35 7.83 -10.50
CA VAL A 12 -8.91 8.60 -11.61
C VAL A 12 -9.72 7.70 -12.53
N LYS A 13 -10.63 8.28 -13.31
CA LYS A 13 -11.34 7.61 -14.38
C LYS A 13 -10.67 7.92 -15.71
N HIS A 14 -10.18 6.89 -16.38
CA HIS A 14 -9.69 6.96 -17.75
C HIS A 14 -10.74 6.37 -18.69
N PRO A 15 -11.16 7.05 -19.77
CA PRO A 15 -12.25 6.59 -20.66
C PRO A 15 -12.05 5.18 -21.23
N LYS A 16 -10.81 4.84 -21.62
CA LYS A 16 -10.43 3.51 -22.13
C LYS A 16 -10.39 2.39 -21.07
N TYR A 17 -10.54 2.70 -19.79
CA TYR A 17 -10.51 1.72 -18.70
C TYR A 17 -11.79 1.82 -17.85
N PRO A 18 -12.95 1.40 -18.39
CA PRO A 18 -14.22 1.37 -17.65
C PRO A 18 -14.31 0.19 -16.64
N PRO A 19 -15.24 0.21 -15.68
CA PRO A 19 -15.47 -0.92 -14.77
C PRO A 19 -15.72 -2.22 -15.54
N ARG A 20 -15.25 -3.34 -14.98
CA ARG A 20 -15.45 -4.67 -15.55
C ARG A 20 -16.44 -5.45 -14.68
N LYS A 21 -17.28 -6.29 -15.29
CA LYS A 21 -18.32 -7.04 -14.56
C LYS A 21 -17.76 -8.08 -13.60
N ASP A 22 -16.56 -8.59 -13.87
CA ASP A 22 -15.88 -9.64 -13.11
C ASP A 22 -14.96 -9.10 -12.00
N LEU A 23 -14.82 -7.78 -11.87
CA LEU A 23 -13.90 -7.15 -10.92
C LEU A 23 -14.56 -5.96 -10.21
N VAL A 24 -14.35 -5.87 -8.90
CA VAL A 24 -14.76 -4.69 -8.13
C VAL A 24 -13.75 -3.56 -8.39
N ARG A 25 -14.25 -2.39 -8.80
CA ARG A 25 -13.44 -1.17 -8.93
C ARG A 25 -13.34 -0.48 -7.57
N ALA A 26 -12.28 -0.78 -6.83
CA ALA A 26 -11.92 -0.04 -5.63
C ALA A 26 -11.55 1.42 -5.95
N VAL A 27 -11.63 2.27 -4.93
CA VAL A 27 -11.27 3.69 -4.99
C VAL A 27 -10.17 3.97 -3.98
N SER A 28 -8.97 4.32 -4.45
CA SER A 28 -7.94 4.91 -3.62
C SER A 28 -8.25 6.40 -3.48
N ILE A 29 -8.70 6.80 -2.30
CA ILE A 29 -9.02 8.19 -2.00
C ILE A 29 -7.72 8.98 -1.90
N GLN A 30 -6.79 8.47 -1.09
CA GLN A 30 -5.42 8.95 -1.03
C GLN A 30 -4.51 7.80 -0.61
N THR A 31 -3.40 7.63 -1.30
CA THR A 31 -2.39 6.65 -0.92
C THR A 31 -1.01 7.19 -1.24
N GLY A 32 -0.01 6.83 -0.44
CA GLY A 32 1.36 7.23 -0.72
C GLY A 32 2.39 6.69 0.25
N TYR A 33 3.64 6.96 -0.12
CA TYR A 33 4.83 6.62 0.63
C TYR A 33 5.63 7.89 0.88
N LEU A 34 6.02 8.09 2.13
CA LEU A 34 7.08 9.01 2.52
C LEU A 34 8.31 8.17 2.89
N ILE A 35 9.43 8.42 2.23
CA ILE A 35 10.70 7.75 2.48
C ILE A 35 11.66 8.80 3.01
N GLN A 36 12.12 8.62 4.24
CA GLN A 36 13.01 9.56 4.92
C GLN A 36 14.36 8.91 5.13
N SER A 37 15.43 9.53 4.64
CA SER A 37 16.77 9.00 4.87
C SER A 37 17.14 9.14 6.35
N THR A 38 17.67 8.08 6.95
CA THR A 38 18.25 8.11 8.29
C THR A 38 19.76 7.91 8.28
N GLY A 39 20.37 7.97 7.09
CA GLY A 39 21.79 7.74 6.84
C GLY A 39 22.05 7.11 5.47
N PRO A 40 23.32 6.87 5.11
CA PRO A 40 23.71 6.40 3.76
C PRO A 40 23.15 5.02 3.37
N LYS A 41 22.78 4.18 4.35
CA LYS A 41 22.32 2.80 4.14
C LYS A 41 20.99 2.49 4.85
N SER A 42 20.27 3.52 5.30
CA SER A 42 19.05 3.34 6.08
C SER A 42 18.02 4.43 5.79
N CYS A 43 16.76 4.06 5.94
CA CYS A 43 15.63 4.96 5.82
C CYS A 43 14.46 4.49 6.67
N VAL A 44 13.53 5.41 6.93
CA VAL A 44 12.19 5.10 7.45
C VAL A 44 11.20 5.30 6.31
N ILE A 45 10.28 4.36 6.16
CA ILE A 45 9.18 4.46 5.20
C ILE A 45 7.85 4.54 5.94
N THR A 46 7.10 5.61 5.70
CA THR A 46 5.73 5.79 6.17
C THR A 46 4.79 5.56 5.00
N TYR A 47 3.93 4.56 5.14
CA TYR A 47 2.86 4.28 4.19
C TYR A 47 1.53 4.83 4.73
N LEU A 48 0.87 5.66 3.94
CA LEU A 48 -0.45 6.19 4.24
C LEU A 48 -1.42 5.70 3.16
N ALA A 49 -2.57 5.14 3.57
CA ALA A 49 -3.59 4.71 2.64
C ALA A 49 -4.99 4.90 3.21
N GLN A 50 -5.83 5.55 2.41
CA GLN A 50 -7.27 5.61 2.57
C GLN A 50 -7.89 5.04 1.29
N VAL A 51 -8.42 3.83 1.39
CA VAL A 51 -8.93 3.07 0.25
C VAL A 51 -10.32 2.55 0.58
N ASP A 52 -11.22 2.71 -0.38
CA ASP A 52 -12.54 2.10 -0.37
C ASP A 52 -12.53 0.89 -1.31
N PRO A 53 -12.57 -0.35 -0.81
CA PRO A 53 -12.57 -1.53 -1.66
C PRO A 53 -13.86 -1.69 -2.47
N LYS A 54 -14.92 -0.92 -2.16
CA LYS A 54 -16.28 -1.04 -2.69
C LYS A 54 -16.84 -2.46 -2.49
N GLY A 55 -17.99 -2.74 -3.10
CA GLY A 55 -18.67 -4.03 -2.99
C GLY A 55 -19.36 -4.21 -1.63
N SER A 56 -19.60 -5.45 -1.23
CA SER A 56 -20.41 -5.80 -0.06
C SER A 56 -19.62 -5.96 1.24
N LEU A 57 -18.35 -5.54 1.28
CA LEU A 57 -17.51 -5.66 2.47
C LEU A 57 -17.82 -4.52 3.46
N PRO A 58 -18.24 -4.81 4.70
CA PRO A 58 -18.43 -3.77 5.72
C PRO A 58 -17.11 -3.02 6.02
N LYS A 59 -17.18 -1.71 6.27
CA LYS A 59 -16.00 -0.85 6.50
C LYS A 59 -15.13 -1.34 7.66
N TRP A 60 -15.72 -1.86 8.74
CA TRP A 60 -14.94 -2.40 9.87
C TRP A 60 -14.10 -3.61 9.48
N VAL A 61 -14.56 -4.47 8.55
CA VAL A 61 -13.79 -5.62 8.03
C VAL A 61 -12.57 -5.11 7.26
N VAL A 62 -12.75 -4.06 6.48
CA VAL A 62 -11.68 -3.41 5.72
C VAL A 62 -10.64 -2.80 6.66
N ASN A 63 -11.09 -2.09 7.71
CA ASN A 63 -10.20 -1.49 8.69
C ASN A 63 -9.42 -2.55 9.48
N LYS A 64 -10.09 -3.60 9.97
CA LYS A 64 -9.46 -4.69 10.73
C LYS A 64 -8.46 -5.46 9.86
N SER A 65 -8.85 -5.85 8.65
CA SER A 65 -7.96 -6.58 7.73
C SER A 65 -6.74 -5.75 7.31
N SER A 66 -6.91 -4.45 7.06
CA SER A 66 -5.80 -3.56 6.70
C SER A 66 -4.77 -3.44 7.81
N GLN A 67 -5.19 -3.38 9.08
CA GLN A 67 -4.28 -3.34 10.24
C GLN A 67 -3.43 -4.61 10.35
N PHE A 68 -3.98 -5.79 10.04
CA PHE A 68 -3.23 -7.05 10.08
C PHE A 68 -2.35 -7.28 8.85
N LEU A 69 -2.80 -6.83 7.67
CA LEU A 69 -2.11 -7.07 6.40
C LEU A 69 -1.00 -6.05 6.13
N ALA A 70 -1.14 -4.81 6.60
CA ALA A 70 -0.14 -3.76 6.37
C ALA A 70 1.26 -4.14 6.91
N PRO A 71 1.44 -4.65 8.16
CA PRO A 71 2.76 -5.05 8.65
C PRO A 71 3.39 -6.17 7.81
N LYS A 72 2.58 -7.16 7.40
CA LYS A 72 3.05 -8.26 6.55
C LYS A 72 3.47 -7.77 5.17
N ALA A 73 2.72 -6.84 4.57
CA ALA A 73 3.05 -6.22 3.29
C ALA A 73 4.34 -5.41 3.38
N MET A 74 4.50 -4.56 4.41
CA MET A 74 5.72 -3.78 4.63
C MET A 74 6.95 -4.68 4.84
N LYS A 75 6.82 -5.78 5.60
CA LYS A 75 7.91 -6.75 5.79
C LYS A 75 8.30 -7.46 4.49
N LYS A 76 7.32 -7.78 3.62
CA LYS A 76 7.60 -8.34 2.29
C LYS A 76 8.31 -7.31 1.40
N MET A 77 7.90 -6.05 1.42
CA MET A 77 8.55 -4.96 0.68
C MET A 77 10.01 -4.78 1.12
N TYR A 78 10.27 -4.75 2.43
CA TYR A 78 11.63 -4.71 2.97
C TYR A 78 12.51 -5.84 2.41
N LYS A 79 12.03 -7.09 2.44
CA LYS A 79 12.74 -8.24 1.87
C LYS A 79 12.99 -8.09 0.37
N ALA A 80 12.06 -7.47 -0.37
CA ALA A 80 12.25 -7.18 -1.79
C ALA A 80 13.34 -6.12 -2.01
N CYS A 81 13.41 -5.07 -1.18
CA CYS A 81 14.45 -4.05 -1.24
C CYS A 81 15.85 -4.64 -1.07
N VAL A 82 16.03 -5.58 -0.11
CA VAL A 82 17.32 -6.26 0.11
C VAL A 82 17.77 -7.02 -1.15
N LYS A 83 16.84 -7.65 -1.87
CA LYS A 83 17.12 -8.43 -3.09
C LYS A 83 17.20 -7.59 -4.36
N TYR A 84 16.73 -6.35 -4.32
CA TYR A 84 16.57 -5.50 -5.52
C TYR A 84 17.88 -5.22 -6.27
N PRO A 85 19.04 -4.93 -5.62
CA PRO A 85 20.27 -4.64 -6.35
C PRO A 85 20.71 -5.79 -7.27
N GLU A 86 20.76 -7.02 -6.74
CA GLU A 86 21.12 -8.22 -7.51
C GLU A 86 20.12 -8.50 -8.63
N TRP A 87 18.82 -8.36 -8.35
CA TRP A 87 17.78 -8.53 -9.35
C TRP A 87 17.94 -7.48 -10.46
N LYS A 88 18.09 -6.20 -10.11
CA LYS A 88 18.15 -5.10 -11.08
C LYS A 88 19.40 -5.18 -11.96
N GLN A 89 20.52 -5.67 -11.44
CA GLN A 89 21.74 -5.91 -12.22
C GLN A 89 21.49 -6.83 -13.42
N LYS A 90 20.57 -7.78 -13.29
CA LYS A 90 20.20 -8.76 -14.34
C LYS A 90 19.06 -8.28 -15.25
N HIS A 91 18.41 -7.15 -14.94
CA HIS A 91 17.19 -6.70 -15.60
C HIS A 91 17.29 -5.22 -16.03
N GLN A 92 18.13 -4.97 -17.03
CA GLN A 92 18.41 -3.64 -17.59
C GLN A 92 18.78 -2.64 -16.48
N PRO A 93 19.98 -2.74 -15.88
CA PRO A 93 20.34 -1.99 -14.68
C PRO A 93 20.23 -0.47 -14.82
N HIS A 94 20.46 0.05 -16.03
CA HIS A 94 20.42 1.48 -16.35
C HIS A 94 19.03 2.01 -16.71
N PHE A 95 18.05 1.13 -16.93
CA PHE A 95 16.68 1.53 -17.24
C PHE A 95 15.92 1.85 -15.95
N LYS A 96 15.88 3.14 -15.61
CA LYS A 96 15.25 3.70 -14.40
C LYS A 96 14.52 5.00 -14.78
N PRO A 97 13.39 4.91 -15.52
CA PRO A 97 12.69 6.09 -16.03
C PRO A 97 12.17 7.04 -14.95
N TRP A 98 12.01 6.57 -13.71
CA TRP A 98 11.68 7.41 -12.55
C TRP A 98 12.85 8.29 -12.06
N LEU A 99 14.10 7.99 -12.46
CA LEU A 99 15.28 8.84 -12.26
C LEU A 99 15.66 9.60 -13.54
N HIS A 100 15.36 9.01 -14.70
CA HIS A 100 15.73 9.47 -16.04
C HIS A 100 14.48 9.54 -16.95
N PRO A 101 13.65 10.60 -16.84
CA PRO A 101 12.35 10.67 -17.49
C PRO A 101 12.38 10.50 -19.02
N GLU A 102 13.48 10.86 -19.66
CA GLU A 102 13.73 10.68 -21.09
C GLU A 102 13.71 9.22 -21.55
N GLN A 103 13.88 8.27 -20.62
CA GLN A 103 13.78 6.84 -20.89
C GLN A 103 12.31 6.36 -20.96
N SER A 104 11.33 7.18 -20.58
CA SER A 104 9.93 6.77 -20.50
C SER A 104 9.37 6.42 -21.88
N PRO A 105 8.87 5.18 -22.09
CA PRO A 105 8.21 4.80 -23.34
C PRO A 105 6.70 5.14 -23.33
N LEU A 106 6.21 5.82 -22.29
CA LEU A 106 4.78 6.06 -22.10
C LEU A 106 4.28 7.24 -22.94
N PRO A 107 3.07 7.17 -23.52
CA PRO A 107 2.47 8.30 -24.18
C PRO A 107 2.09 9.40 -23.17
N SER A 108 2.09 10.65 -23.63
CA SER A 108 1.51 11.76 -22.87
C SER A 108 -0.02 11.70 -22.89
N LEU A 109 -0.64 12.24 -21.84
CA LEU A 109 -2.09 12.31 -21.70
C LEU A 109 -2.48 13.68 -21.15
N ALA A 110 -3.48 14.34 -21.76
CA ALA A 110 -3.97 15.60 -21.25
C ALA A 110 -4.80 15.39 -19.98
N LEU A 111 -4.62 16.23 -18.96
CA LEU A 111 -5.33 16.10 -17.69
C LEU A 111 -6.86 16.17 -17.87
N SER A 112 -7.34 16.94 -18.86
CA SER A 112 -8.75 17.05 -19.22
C SER A 112 -9.37 15.75 -19.75
N GLU A 113 -8.55 14.78 -20.18
CA GLU A 113 -9.03 13.45 -20.58
C GLU A 113 -9.36 12.56 -19.38
N LEU A 114 -8.93 12.94 -18.17
CA LEU A 114 -9.24 12.24 -16.94
C LEU A 114 -10.43 12.89 -16.24
N SER A 115 -11.18 12.07 -15.52
CA SER A 115 -12.20 12.56 -14.59
C SER A 115 -11.89 12.09 -13.18
N VAL A 116 -12.27 12.88 -12.18
CA VAL A 116 -12.07 12.53 -10.77
C VAL A 116 -12.93 11.32 -10.42
N GLN A 117 -12.33 10.35 -9.72
CA GLN A 117 -13.06 9.27 -9.09
C GLN A 117 -13.47 9.72 -7.68
N HIS A 118 -14.65 10.35 -7.56
CA HIS A 118 -15.19 10.73 -6.26
C HIS A 118 -15.44 9.50 -5.38
N ALA A 119 -15.13 9.60 -4.10
CA ALA A 119 -15.55 8.62 -3.11
C ALA A 119 -17.09 8.62 -3.05
N ASP A 120 -17.70 9.80 -2.93
CA ASP A 120 -19.08 10.09 -2.52
C ASP A 120 -20.21 9.49 -3.38
N SER A 121 -19.92 8.90 -4.54
CA SER A 121 -20.82 7.95 -5.20
C SER A 121 -20.77 6.57 -4.50
N LEU A 122 -20.75 6.58 -3.16
CA LEU A 122 -20.75 5.42 -2.28
C LEU A 122 -22.18 5.10 -1.90
N GLU A 123 -22.65 3.92 -2.27
CA GLU A 123 -23.87 3.36 -1.68
C GLU A 123 -23.64 3.25 -0.17
N ASN A 124 -24.51 3.87 0.62
CA ASN A 124 -24.46 3.75 2.07
C ASN A 124 -24.83 2.31 2.44
N ILE A 125 -23.85 1.52 2.82
CA ILE A 125 -24.08 0.21 3.43
C ILE A 125 -24.50 0.46 4.89
N ASP A 126 -25.70 0.00 5.25
CA ASP A 126 -26.19 0.05 6.63
C ASP A 126 -25.43 -0.97 7.48
N GLU A 127 -24.53 -0.49 8.32
CA GLU A 127 -23.68 -1.29 9.21
C GLU A 127 -24.25 -1.40 10.64
N SER A 128 -25.47 -0.89 10.90
CA SER A 128 -26.08 -0.86 12.23
C SER A 128 -26.22 -2.23 12.90
N ALA A 129 -26.22 -3.32 12.11
CA ALA A 129 -26.35 -4.70 12.59
C ALA A 129 -25.00 -5.43 12.82
N VAL A 130 -23.84 -4.82 12.54
CA VAL A 130 -22.55 -5.53 12.63
C VAL A 130 -21.73 -5.08 13.86
N ALA A 131 -21.62 -5.96 14.85
CA ALA A 131 -20.88 -5.71 16.07
C ALA A 131 -19.37 -6.00 15.90
N GLU A 132 -18.52 -5.06 16.31
CA GLU A 132 -17.08 -5.23 16.39
C GLU A 132 -16.73 -6.04 17.64
N SER A 133 -16.15 -7.24 17.49
CA SER A 133 -15.66 -8.00 18.65
C SER A 133 -14.42 -7.31 19.23
N ARG A 134 -14.58 -6.69 20.41
CA ARG A 134 -13.47 -6.27 21.28
C ARG A 134 -12.84 -7.52 21.88
N GLU A 135 -11.70 -7.94 21.35
CA GLU A 135 -10.80 -8.79 22.13
C GLU A 135 -10.12 -7.90 23.17
N GLU A 136 -10.61 -7.98 24.41
CA GLU A 136 -9.96 -7.39 25.56
C GLU A 136 -8.58 -8.04 25.75
N ARG A 137 -7.55 -7.18 25.87
CA ARG A 137 -6.25 -7.55 26.41
C ARG A 137 -6.43 -7.94 27.89
N MET A 138 -6.82 -9.19 28.14
CA MET A 138 -6.77 -9.75 29.50
C MET A 138 -5.33 -10.21 29.76
N GLY A 139 -4.58 -9.41 30.52
CA GLY A 139 -3.36 -9.85 31.15
C GLY A 139 -3.68 -10.88 32.26
N GLY A 140 -2.96 -11.99 32.27
CA GLY A 140 -3.00 -12.99 33.32
C GLY A 140 -1.75 -13.87 33.23
N ALA A 141 -0.90 -13.77 34.23
CA ALA A 141 0.42 -14.36 34.32
C ALA A 141 0.43 -15.90 34.46
N GLY A 142 1.53 -16.52 34.02
CA GLY A 142 2.05 -17.78 34.57
C GLY A 142 2.05 -18.97 33.60
N GLY A 143 3.25 -19.44 33.23
CA GLY A 143 3.45 -20.73 32.58
C GLY A 143 4.73 -20.80 31.74
N GLU A 144 5.81 -21.26 32.37
CA GLU A 144 7.14 -21.50 31.79
C GLU A 144 7.11 -22.40 30.54
N GLY A 145 8.06 -22.16 29.63
CA GLY A 145 8.29 -22.97 28.44
C GLY A 145 9.52 -22.48 27.69
N SER A 146 10.69 -22.90 28.16
CA SER A 146 11.96 -22.94 27.44
C SER A 146 11.76 -23.38 25.99
N ASP A 147 12.41 -22.69 25.04
CA ASP A 147 13.39 -23.37 24.19
C ASP A 147 14.25 -22.37 23.39
N ASP A 148 15.52 -22.77 23.34
CA ASP A 148 16.71 -22.08 22.91
C ASP A 148 16.83 -21.88 21.39
N ASP A 149 17.66 -20.89 21.06
CA ASP A 149 18.61 -20.84 19.95
C ASP A 149 18.14 -20.97 18.48
N THR A 150 18.28 -19.89 17.71
CA THR A 150 19.47 -19.79 16.83
C THR A 150 19.60 -18.39 16.23
N SER A 151 20.72 -17.79 16.60
CA SER A 151 21.37 -16.68 15.91
C SER A 151 21.71 -17.08 14.46
N LEU A 152 21.49 -16.16 13.53
CA LEU A 152 22.15 -16.18 12.23
C LEU A 152 22.78 -14.81 12.00
N THR A 153 24.10 -14.84 12.09
CA THR A 153 25.10 -13.89 11.63
C THR A 153 24.88 -13.43 10.20
#